data_AF-R5P7E7-F1
#
_entry.id   AF-R5P7E7-F1
#
_cell.length_a   1.000
_cell.length_b   1.000
_cell.length_c   1.000
_cell.angle_alpha   90.00
_cell.angle_beta   90.00
_cell.angle_gamma   90.00
#
_symmetry.space_group_name_H-M   'P 1'
#
loop_
_entity.id
_entity.type
_entity.pdbx_description
1 polymer ?
#
loop_
_entity_poly.entity_id
_entity_poly.type
_entity_poly.pdbx_seq_one_letter_code
_entity_poly.pdbx_strand_id
1 'polypeptide(L)' 'MADKLKVSTGYEVRLSDKKGNITIQITPSLKMAEEGYRLSVTAKGVTIKAKTANGAFYGMQSFMQLLPA' A
#
# COMPACT_ATOMS: atom_id res chain seq x y z
N MET A 1 6.66 9.76 5.84
CA MET A 1 6.37 8.63 4.89
C MET A 1 5.76 9.14 3.59
N ALA A 2 4.84 10.12 3.62
CA ALA A 2 4.40 10.84 2.42
C ALA A 2 5.56 11.51 1.65
N ASP A 3 6.61 11.90 2.37
CA ASP A 3 7.79 12.60 1.81
C ASP A 3 8.61 11.74 0.83
N LYS A 4 8.69 10.42 1.06
CA LYS A 4 9.44 9.52 0.15
C LYS A 4 8.71 9.30 -1.18
N LEU A 5 7.38 9.24 -1.18
CA LEU A 5 6.62 9.11 -2.42
C LEU A 5 6.66 10.40 -3.27
N LYS A 6 6.67 11.58 -2.63
CA LYS A 6 6.85 12.86 -3.33
C LYS A 6 8.20 12.94 -4.02
N VAL A 7 9.26 12.45 -3.36
CA VAL A 7 10.64 12.47 -3.90
C VAL A 7 10.82 11.52 -5.08
N SER A 8 10.26 10.30 -5.02
CA SER A 8 10.46 9.30 -6.09
C SER A 8 9.50 9.41 -7.26
N THR A 9 8.37 10.10 -7.12
CA THR A 9 7.36 10.16 -8.20
C THR A 9 7.01 11.58 -8.64
N GLY A 10 7.39 12.60 -7.86
CA GLY A 10 6.94 13.98 -8.09
C GLY A 10 5.47 14.24 -7.77
N TYR A 11 4.70 13.22 -7.36
CA TYR A 11 3.27 13.35 -7.08
C TYR A 11 2.98 13.61 -5.59
N GLU A 12 2.02 14.52 -5.33
CA GLU A 12 1.44 14.74 -4.01
C GLU A 12 0.64 13.51 -3.57
N VAL A 13 1.13 12.79 -2.56
CA VAL A 13 0.36 11.71 -1.93
C VAL A 13 -0.60 12.29 -0.92
N ARG A 14 -1.88 12.28 -1.26
CA ARG A 14 -2.97 12.67 -0.35
C ARG A 14 -3.51 11.43 0.35
N LEU A 15 -3.43 11.44 1.67
CA LEU A 15 -4.09 10.44 2.50
C LEU A 15 -5.58 10.78 2.55
N SER A 16 -6.42 9.80 2.27
CA SER A 16 -7.87 9.96 2.33
C SER A 16 -8.48 8.64 2.78
N ASP A 17 -9.59 8.72 3.51
CA ASP A 17 -10.43 7.57 3.88
C ASP A 17 -11.23 7.02 2.68
N LYS A 18 -11.26 7.75 1.56
CA LYS A 18 -11.94 7.36 0.32
C LYS A 18 -11.02 6.54 -0.59
N LYS A 19 -11.62 5.67 -1.41
CA LYS A 19 -10.90 4.90 -2.44
C LYS A 19 -10.15 5.85 -3.37
N GLY A 20 -8.83 5.68 -3.44
CA GLY A 20 -7.95 6.34 -4.39
C GLY A 20 -7.22 5.32 -5.27
N ASN A 21 -6.27 5.83 -6.06
CA ASN A 21 -5.46 5.01 -6.98
C ASN A 21 -4.59 3.97 -6.24
N ILE A 22 -4.21 4.27 -4.99
CA ILE A 22 -3.51 3.35 -4.09
C ILE A 22 -4.37 3.23 -2.84
N THR A 23 -4.83 2.01 -2.54
CA THR A 23 -5.69 1.75 -1.37
C THR A 23 -5.02 0.73 -0.45
N ILE A 24 -4.96 1.03 0.84
CA ILE A 24 -4.48 0.12 1.88
C ILE A 24 -5.68 -0.31 2.71
N GLN A 25 -5.90 -1.61 2.86
CA GLN A 25 -7.01 -2.18 3.62
C GLN A 25 -6.46 -3.09 4.71
N ILE A 26 -6.73 -2.74 5.97
CA ILE A 26 -6.45 -3.60 7.11
C ILE A 26 -7.75 -4.34 7.46
N THR A 27 -7.72 -5.66 7.43
CA THR A 27 -8.88 -6.50 7.71
C THR A 27 -8.48 -7.59 8.70
N PRO A 28 -8.73 -7.40 10.01
CA PRO A 28 -8.29 -8.33 11.06
C PRO A 28 -8.85 -9.76 10.91
N SER A 29 -9.98 -9.91 10.22
CA SER A 29 -10.61 -11.21 9.92
C SER A 29 -9.96 -11.97 8.77
N LEU A 30 -8.92 -11.43 8.12
CA LEU A 30 -8.18 -12.14 7.08
C LEU A 30 -7.44 -13.35 7.67
N LYS A 31 -7.61 -14.51 7.04
CA LYS A 31 -6.81 -15.72 7.30
C LYS A 31 -5.43 -15.60 6.63
N MET A 32 -4.56 -14.81 7.24
CA MET A 32 -3.15 -14.66 6.85
C MET A 32 -2.27 -14.46 8.10
N ALA A 33 -0.96 -14.61 7.95
CA ALA A 33 0.01 -14.32 8.99
C ALA A 33 -0.06 -12.84 9.42
N GLU A 34 0.48 -12.51 10.60
CA GLU A 34 0.44 -11.15 11.14
C GLU A 34 1.16 -10.15 10.24
N GLU A 35 2.28 -10.57 9.63
CA GLU A 35 3.05 -9.80 8.66
C GLU A 35 2.62 -10.08 7.21
N GLY A 36 1.61 -10.93 7.02
CA GLY A 36 1.07 -11.28 5.72
C GLY A 36 0.36 -10.09 5.07
N TYR A 37 0.65 -9.88 3.78
CA TYR A 37 -0.05 -8.92 2.96
C TYR A 37 -0.32 -9.49 1.56
N ARG A 38 -1.26 -8.86 0.87
CA ARG A 38 -1.60 -9.14 -0.52
C ARG A 38 -1.56 -7.85 -1.30
N LEU A 39 -0.56 -7.72 -2.16
CA LEU A 39 -0.40 -6.62 -3.10
C LEU A 39 -1.09 -7.00 -4.42
N SER A 40 -1.96 -6.13 -4.93
CA SER A 40 -2.61 -6.29 -6.23
C SER A 40 -2.42 -5.03 -7.04
N VAL A 41 -1.64 -5.13 -8.12
CA VAL A 41 -1.36 -4.04 -9.06
C VAL A 41 -2.14 -4.30 -10.33
N THR A 42 -3.01 -3.38 -10.72
CA THR A 42 -3.82 -3.48 -11.93
C THR A 42 -3.81 -2.14 -12.66
N ALA A 43 -4.26 -2.11 -13.91
CA ALA A 43 -4.44 -0.86 -14.65
C ALA A 43 -5.42 0.12 -13.98
N LYS A 44 -6.30 -0.36 -13.08
CA LYS A 44 -7.26 0.45 -12.33
C LYS A 44 -6.67 1.07 -11.04
N GLY A 45 -5.48 0.63 -10.63
CA GLY A 45 -4.83 1.04 -9.40
C GLY A 45 -4.25 -0.11 -8.60
N VAL A 46 -3.78 0.23 -7.41
CA VAL A 46 -3.03 -0.63 -6.49
C VAL A 46 -3.82 -0.85 -5.22
N THR A 47 -3.92 -2.10 -4.78
CA THR A 47 -4.56 -2.45 -3.50
C THR A 47 -3.61 -3.29 -2.65
N ILE A 48 -3.38 -2.86 -1.42
CA ILE A 48 -2.64 -3.61 -0.40
C ILE A 48 -3.64 -4.07 0.66
N LYS A 49 -3.83 -5.38 0.82
CA LYS A 49 -4.66 -5.96 1.88
C LYS A 49 -3.78 -6.65 2.91
N ALA A 50 -3.98 -6.37 4.19
CA ALA A 50 -3.23 -6.99 5.27
C ALA A 50 -4.11 -7.27 6.49
N LYS A 51 -3.70 -8.21 7.33
CA LYS A 51 -4.38 -8.50 8.60
C LYS A 51 -4.07 -7.44 9.66
N THR A 52 -2.83 -6.96 9.70
CA THR A 52 -2.34 -5.99 10.68
C THR A 52 -1.71 -4.77 9.98
N ALA A 53 -1.42 -3.73 10.78
CA ALA A 53 -0.64 -2.58 10.31
C ALA A 53 0.78 -2.98 9.86
N ASN A 54 1.39 -3.99 10.49
CA ASN A 54 2.73 -4.47 10.13
C ASN A 54 2.71 -5.09 8.72
N GLY A 55 1.75 -5.96 8.44
CA GLY A 55 1.57 -6.50 7.09
C GLY A 55 1.32 -5.41 6.06
N ALA A 56 0.48 -4.41 6.38
CA ALA A 56 0.22 -3.28 5.48
C ALA A 56 1.50 -2.47 5.20
N PHE A 57 2.34 -2.26 6.20
CA PHE A 57 3.62 -1.57 6.08
C PHE A 57 4.58 -2.31 5.15
N TYR A 58 4.73 -3.63 5.30
CA TYR A 58 5.55 -4.44 4.38
C TYR A 58 5.00 -4.45 2.95
N GLY A 59 3.68 -4.48 2.80
CA GLY A 59 3.04 -4.36 1.49
C GLY A 59 3.33 -3.03 0.79
N MET A 60 3.37 -1.93 1.56
CA MET A 60 3.75 -0.62 1.05
C MET A 60 5.24 -0.56 0.69
N GLN A 61 6.12 -1.11 1.52
CA GLN A 61 7.56 -1.17 1.19
C GLN A 61 7.80 -1.94 -0.11
N SER A 62 7.13 -3.08 -0.27
CA SER A 62 7.23 -3.90 -1.47
C SER A 62 6.69 -3.16 -2.70
N PHE A 63 5.59 -2.43 -2.55
CA PHE A 63 5.06 -1.58 -3.61
C PHE A 63 6.04 -0.47 -4.02
N MET A 64 6.67 0.22 -3.06
CA MET A 64 7.66 1.26 -3.36
C MET A 64 8.88 0.72 -4.11
N GLN A 65 9.31 -0.51 -3.84
CA GLN A 65 10.41 -1.16 -4.56
C GLN A 65 10.08 -1.49 -6.03
N LEU A 66 8.79 -1.57 -6.38
CA LEU A 66 8.35 -1.79 -7.77
C LEU A 66 8.26 -0.50 -8.58
N LEU A 67 8.34 0.68 -7.95
CA LEU A 67 8.34 1.95 -8.66
C LEU A 67 9.74 2.22 -9.24
N PRO A 68 9.83 2.72 -10.49
CA PRO A 68 11.11 3.15 -11.04
C PRO A 68 11.70 4.29 -10.18
N ALA A 69 13.02 4.26 -10.01
CA ALA A 69 13.77 5.21 -9.18
C ALA A 69 13.85 6.61 -9.79
#